data_AF-A0A1G7IWC8-F1
#
_entry.id   AF-A0A1G7IWC8-F1
#
_cell.length_a   1.000
_cell.length_b   1.000
_cell.length_c   1.000
_cell.angle_alpha   90.00
_cell.angle_beta   90.00
_cell.angle_gamma   90.00
#
_symmetry.space_group_name_H-M   'P 1'
#
loop_
_entity.id
_entity.type
_entity.pdbx_description
1 polymer ?
#
loop_
_entity_poly.entity_id
_entity_poly.type
_entity_poly.pdbx_seq_one_letter_code
_entity_poly.pdbx_strand_id
1 'polypeptide(L)'
;MVSNSISPNSDWQVTIGFYTAVHIINAHLATFNLHYQTHESVKNAISPFGNIESLRVPEGIYKAYVKLQSLSRRARYLVNDSTSENSEASFIHAIHLARALRHLDTIMQYFCGKYPAQFDKIHIKCCELTQNENLRHYILLH
;
A
#
# COMPACT_ATOMS: atom_id res chain seq x y z
N MET A 1 -10.88 -16.61 14.23
CA MET A 1 -10.60 -15.71 15.37
C MET A 1 -9.71 -14.60 14.83
N VAL A 2 -10.18 -13.35 14.82
CA VAL A 2 -9.32 -12.21 14.48
C VAL A 2 -8.41 -11.97 15.66
N SER A 3 -7.09 -11.98 15.45
CA SER A 3 -6.16 -11.65 16.52
C SER A 3 -6.30 -10.17 16.87
N ASN A 4 -6.87 -9.87 18.03
CA ASN A 4 -7.02 -8.50 18.55
C ASN A 4 -5.70 -7.89 19.05
N SER A 5 -4.55 -8.55 18.85
CA SER A 5 -3.26 -7.99 19.25
C SER A 5 -2.93 -6.77 18.37
N ILE A 6 -3.09 -5.58 18.94
CA ILE A 6 -2.56 -4.34 18.36
C ILE A 6 -1.04 -4.46 18.47
N SER A 7 -0.36 -4.77 17.36
CA SER A 7 1.10 -4.71 17.35
C SER A 7 1.50 -3.23 17.47
N PRO A 8 2.40 -2.87 18.40
CA PRO A 8 2.87 -1.50 18.52
C PRO A 8 3.40 -1.04 17.16
N ASN A 9 3.01 0.18 16.75
CA ASN A 9 3.44 0.83 15.51
C ASN A 9 2.89 0.22 14.19
N SER A 10 1.81 -0.57 14.23
CA SER A 10 1.18 -1.09 13.00
C SER A 10 0.66 0.02 12.08
N ASP A 11 0.17 1.10 12.67
CA ASP A 11 -0.23 2.34 12.01
C ASP A 11 0.94 2.98 11.23
N TRP A 12 2.12 3.05 11.85
CA TRP A 12 3.33 3.53 11.21
C TRP A 12 3.77 2.61 10.07
N GLN A 13 3.74 1.30 10.26
CA GLN A 13 4.10 0.34 9.21
C GLN A 13 3.16 0.43 8.00
N VAL A 14 1.85 0.58 8.21
CA VAL A 14 0.88 0.82 7.14
C VAL A 14 1.16 2.15 6.42
N THR A 15 1.50 3.19 7.18
CA THR A 15 1.81 4.52 6.63
C THR A 15 3.09 4.48 5.77
N ILE A 16 4.16 3.86 6.27
CA ILE A 16 5.41 3.62 5.53
C ILE A 16 5.13 2.83 4.26
N GLY A 17 4.30 1.78 4.34
CA GLY A 17 3.93 0.97 3.18
C GLY A 17 3.29 1.82 2.08
N PHE A 18 2.38 2.71 2.44
CA PHE A 18 1.76 3.63 1.47
C PHE A 18 2.76 4.62 0.86
N TYR A 19 3.60 5.27 1.66
CA TYR A 19 4.58 6.22 1.11
C TYR A 19 5.63 5.53 0.23
N THR A 20 5.99 4.28 0.54
CA THR A 20 6.81 3.46 -0.35
C THR A 20 6.15 3.29 -1.71
N ALA A 21 4.86 2.95 -1.76
CA ALA A 21 4.12 2.86 -3.02
C ALA A 21 4.02 4.21 -3.75
N VAL A 22 3.81 5.33 -3.04
CA VAL A 22 3.81 6.68 -3.62
C VAL A 22 5.14 6.97 -4.31
N HIS A 23 6.27 6.68 -3.65
CA HIS A 23 7.58 6.94 -4.23
C HIS A 23 7.91 6.02 -5.41
N ILE A 24 7.50 4.75 -5.37
CA ILE A 24 7.65 3.85 -6.52
C ILE A 24 6.87 4.39 -7.73
N ILE A 25 5.62 4.78 -7.54
CA ILE A 25 4.79 5.31 -8.62
C ILE A 25 5.30 6.66 -9.11
N ASN A 26 5.74 7.55 -8.22
CA ASN A 26 6.32 8.82 -8.63
C ASN A 26 7.64 8.62 -9.39
N ALA A 27 8.45 7.62 -9.04
CA ALA A 27 9.62 7.26 -9.84
C ALA A 27 9.22 6.81 -11.25
N HIS A 28 8.15 6.02 -11.38
CA HIS A 28 7.57 5.67 -12.68
C HIS A 28 7.12 6.91 -13.46
N LEU A 29 6.37 7.82 -12.84
CA LEU A 29 5.86 9.04 -13.49
C LEU A 29 6.99 10.01 -13.88
N ALA A 30 8.06 10.06 -13.09
CA ALA A 30 9.25 10.83 -13.39
C ALA A 30 9.96 10.36 -14.68
N THR A 31 9.81 9.09 -15.09
CA THR A 31 10.31 8.62 -16.40
C THR A 31 9.61 9.28 -17.59
N PHE A 32 8.49 9.96 -17.35
CA PHE A 32 7.76 10.79 -18.33
C PHE A 32 7.88 12.29 -18.03
N ASN A 33 8.83 12.70 -17.18
CA ASN A 33 9.00 14.09 -16.74
C ASN A 33 7.75 14.66 -16.02
N LEU A 34 6.99 13.81 -15.33
CA LEU A 34 5.80 14.20 -14.57
C LEU A 34 6.09 14.15 -13.06
N HIS A 35 5.84 15.26 -12.37
CA HIS A 35 6.08 15.41 -10.93
C HIS A 35 4.80 15.85 -10.22
N TYR A 36 4.08 14.89 -9.64
CA TYR A 36 2.83 15.17 -8.94
C TYR A 36 3.06 15.42 -7.46
N GLN A 37 2.42 16.47 -6.94
CA GLN A 37 2.54 16.88 -5.53
C GLN A 37 1.46 16.28 -4.63
N THR A 38 0.35 15.82 -5.20
CA THR A 38 -0.79 15.31 -4.42
C THR A 38 -1.05 13.83 -4.71
N HIS A 39 -1.49 13.10 -3.69
CA HIS A 39 -1.89 11.69 -3.85
C HIS A 39 -3.03 11.53 -4.86
N GLU A 40 -3.91 12.53 -4.98
CA GLU A 40 -5.01 12.55 -5.93
C GLU A 40 -4.51 12.66 -7.37
N SER A 41 -3.55 13.56 -7.61
CA SER A 41 -2.93 13.71 -8.93
C SER A 41 -2.20 12.44 -9.35
N VAL A 42 -1.46 11.79 -8.43
CA VAL A 42 -0.83 10.49 -8.67
C VAL A 42 -1.89 9.44 -9.05
N LYS A 43 -2.95 9.31 -8.24
CA LYS A 43 -4.05 8.37 -8.47
C LYS A 43 -4.68 8.55 -9.85
N ASN A 44 -4.96 9.80 -10.24
CA ASN A 44 -5.59 10.11 -11.51
C ASN A 44 -4.66 9.82 -12.71
N ALA A 45 -3.36 10.09 -12.56
CA ALA A 45 -2.37 9.83 -13.61
C ALA A 45 -2.24 8.33 -13.93
N ILE A 46 -2.23 7.47 -12.92
CA ILE A 46 -2.08 6.02 -13.11
C ILE A 46 -3.40 5.28 -13.35
N SER A 47 -4.53 5.97 -13.35
CA SER A 47 -5.85 5.37 -13.51
C SER A 47 -5.93 4.52 -14.78
N PRO A 48 -6.47 3.28 -14.72
CA PRO A 48 -6.65 2.45 -15.91
C PRO A 48 -7.64 3.07 -16.91
N PHE A 49 -8.43 4.05 -16.48
CA PHE A 49 -9.38 4.80 -17.30
C PHE A 49 -8.88 6.22 -17.65
N GLY A 50 -7.63 6.55 -17.30
CA GLY A 50 -7.04 7.87 -17.55
C GLY A 50 -6.74 8.12 -19.03
N ASN A 51 -6.53 9.37 -19.45
CA ASN A 51 -6.40 9.70 -20.87
C ASN A 51 -5.06 9.31 -21.51
N ILE A 52 -3.99 9.12 -20.72
CA ILE A 52 -2.63 8.87 -21.22
C ILE A 52 -2.27 7.41 -21.00
N GLU A 53 -2.33 6.61 -22.07
CA GLU A 53 -2.10 5.15 -22.02
C GLU A 53 -0.78 4.73 -21.39
N SER A 54 0.30 5.45 -21.68
CA SER A 54 1.64 5.14 -21.18
C SER A 54 1.79 5.27 -19.66
N LEU A 55 0.92 6.05 -19.01
CA LEU A 55 0.91 6.27 -17.56
C LEU A 55 0.02 5.26 -16.82
N ARG A 56 -0.89 4.58 -17.53
CA ARG A 56 -1.85 3.67 -16.92
C ARG A 56 -1.12 2.48 -16.31
N VAL A 57 -1.59 2.04 -15.15
CA VAL A 57 -1.22 0.74 -14.59
C VAL A 57 -2.39 -0.24 -14.73
N PRO A 58 -2.14 -1.56 -14.75
CA PRO A 58 -3.21 -2.54 -14.74
C PRO A 58 -4.17 -2.34 -13.57
N GLU A 59 -5.45 -2.66 -13.77
CA GLU A 59 -6.51 -2.42 -12.79
C GLU A 59 -6.18 -3.00 -11.40
N GLY A 60 -5.55 -4.18 -11.34
CA GLY A 60 -5.11 -4.79 -10.08
C GLY A 60 -4.09 -3.94 -9.32
N ILE A 61 -3.16 -3.29 -10.02
CA ILE A 61 -2.14 -2.42 -9.43
C ILE A 61 -2.77 -1.11 -8.95
N TYR A 62 -3.67 -0.55 -9.75
CA TYR A 62 -4.44 0.63 -9.38
C TYR A 62 -5.28 0.39 -8.12
N LYS A 63 -6.02 -0.73 -8.07
CA LYS A 63 -6.81 -1.14 -6.90
C LYS A 63 -5.92 -1.32 -5.67
N ALA A 64 -4.75 -1.95 -5.81
CA ALA A 64 -3.80 -2.09 -4.71
C ALA A 64 -3.35 -0.73 -4.15
N TYR A 65 -3.00 0.22 -5.02
CA TYR A 65 -2.62 1.58 -4.61
C TYR A 65 -3.75 2.30 -3.87
N VAL A 66 -4.97 2.29 -4.40
CA VAL A 66 -6.13 2.95 -3.78
C VAL A 66 -6.48 2.33 -2.42
N LYS A 67 -6.43 0.99 -2.31
CA LYS A 67 -6.67 0.31 -1.03
C LYS A 67 -5.59 0.64 0.00
N LEU A 68 -4.33 0.72 -0.42
CA LEU A 68 -3.22 1.11 0.44
C LEU A 68 -3.32 2.57 0.91
N GLN A 69 -3.76 3.48 0.03
CA GLN A 69 -4.06 4.87 0.38
C GLN A 69 -5.15 4.97 1.45
N SER A 70 -6.25 4.22 1.29
CA SER A 70 -7.35 4.17 2.26
C SER A 70 -6.88 3.63 3.62
N LEU A 71 -6.09 2.55 3.64
CA LEU A 71 -5.50 2.00 4.86
C LEU A 71 -4.58 3.00 5.58
N SER A 72 -3.72 3.71 4.83
CA SER A 72 -2.85 4.76 5.39
C SER A 72 -3.61 5.96 5.92
N ARG A 73 -4.69 6.38 5.24
CA ARG A 73 -5.57 7.44 5.75
C ARG A 73 -6.15 7.04 7.10
N ARG A 74 -6.68 5.82 7.20
CA ARG A 74 -7.23 5.30 8.47
C ARG A 74 -6.17 5.18 9.55
N ALA A 75 -4.95 4.75 9.21
CA ALA A 75 -3.84 4.65 10.15
C ALA A 75 -3.43 5.99 10.76
N ARG A 76 -3.41 7.05 9.95
CA ARG A 76 -2.97 8.39 10.40
C ARG A 76 -4.04 9.17 11.15
N TYR A 77 -5.29 9.03 10.74
CA TYR A 77 -6.38 9.85 11.28
C TYR A 77 -7.29 9.10 12.25
N LEU A 78 -7.08 7.79 12.43
CA LEU A 78 -7.94 6.93 13.26
C LEU A 78 -9.42 7.04 12.88
N VAL A 79 -9.72 7.32 11.60
CA VAL A 79 -11.08 7.57 11.11
C VAL A 79 -11.76 6.25 10.77
N ASN A 80 -12.97 6.05 11.28
CA ASN A 80 -13.81 4.96 10.83
C ASN A 80 -14.64 5.40 9.60
N ASP A 81 -14.27 4.94 8.40
CA ASP A 81 -15.01 5.27 7.17
C ASP A 81 -16.42 4.67 7.11
N SER A 82 -16.80 3.80 8.07
CA SER A 82 -18.12 3.15 8.10
C SER A 82 -19.15 3.84 9.00
N THR A 83 -18.79 4.87 9.77
CA THR A 83 -19.72 5.59 10.65
C THR A 83 -19.68 7.08 10.34
N SER A 84 -20.86 7.69 10.13
CA SER A 84 -20.97 9.15 9.89
C SER A 84 -20.58 9.97 11.12
N GLU A 85 -20.58 9.34 12.29
CA GLU A 85 -20.13 9.92 13.55
C GLU A 85 -18.70 9.42 13.84
N ASN A 86 -17.73 10.34 13.72
CA ASN A 86 -16.29 10.11 13.98
C ASN A 86 -15.96 10.08 15.48
N SER A 87 -16.87 9.59 16.33
CA SER A 87 -16.70 9.64 17.79
C SER A 87 -15.74 8.58 18.35
N GLU A 88 -15.43 7.53 17.57
CA GLU A 88 -14.55 6.43 17.99
C GLU A 88 -13.30 6.31 17.11
N ALA A 89 -12.13 6.22 17.76
CA ALA A 89 -10.85 5.99 17.09
C ALA A 89 -10.80 4.59 16.45
N SER A 90 -10.55 4.54 15.14
CA SER A 90 -10.34 3.30 14.39
C SER A 90 -8.92 2.77 14.57
N PHE A 91 -8.77 1.68 15.31
CA PHE A 91 -7.46 1.07 15.56
C PHE A 91 -6.92 0.27 14.37
N ILE A 92 -5.60 0.31 14.21
CA ILE A 92 -4.89 -0.52 13.23
C ILE A 92 -4.51 -1.85 13.87
N HIS A 93 -5.31 -2.87 13.59
CA HIS A 93 -5.02 -4.27 13.91
C HIS A 93 -4.12 -4.95 12.86
N ALA A 94 -3.56 -6.12 13.22
CA ALA A 94 -2.69 -6.92 12.36
C ALA A 94 -3.29 -7.23 10.98
N ILE A 95 -4.62 -7.39 10.88
CA ILE A 95 -5.30 -7.66 9.59
C ILE A 95 -5.11 -6.50 8.59
N HIS A 96 -5.01 -5.28 9.09
CA HIS A 96 -4.83 -4.09 8.27
C HIS A 96 -3.39 -3.95 7.81
N LEU A 97 -2.43 -4.29 8.67
CA LEU A 97 -1.03 -4.41 8.31
C LEU A 97 -0.84 -5.50 7.24
N ALA A 98 -1.41 -6.69 7.44
CA ALA A 98 -1.36 -7.77 6.45
C ALA A 98 -1.93 -7.34 5.08
N ARG A 99 -3.07 -6.64 5.07
CA ARG A 99 -3.64 -6.07 3.84
C ARG A 99 -2.72 -5.04 3.20
N ALA A 100 -2.13 -4.14 3.98
CA ALA A 100 -1.21 -3.12 3.47
C ALA A 100 0.03 -3.77 2.83
N LEU A 101 0.62 -4.77 3.48
CA LEU A 101 1.78 -5.51 2.99
C LEU A 101 1.46 -6.24 1.68
N ARG A 102 0.33 -6.93 1.57
CA ARG A 102 -0.12 -7.58 0.31
C ARG A 102 -0.27 -6.59 -0.84
N HIS A 103 -0.87 -5.43 -0.59
CA HIS A 103 -1.05 -4.39 -1.60
C HIS A 103 0.29 -3.77 -2.01
N LEU A 104 1.17 -3.48 -1.06
CA LEU A 104 2.51 -2.99 -1.36
C LEU A 104 3.32 -4.03 -2.16
N ASP A 105 3.29 -5.31 -1.77
CA ASP A 105 4.00 -6.38 -2.48
C ASP A 105 3.53 -6.49 -3.93
N THR A 106 2.22 -6.41 -4.16
CA THR A 106 1.64 -6.37 -5.52
C THR A 106 2.22 -5.23 -6.37
N ILE A 107 2.33 -4.03 -5.79
CA ILE A 107 2.88 -2.85 -6.48
C ILE A 107 4.38 -3.04 -6.75
N MET A 108 5.14 -3.49 -5.75
CA MET A 108 6.57 -3.74 -5.88
C MET A 108 6.85 -4.81 -6.94
N GLN A 109 6.11 -5.92 -6.94
CA GLN A 109 6.27 -7.00 -7.94
C GLN A 109 6.06 -6.47 -9.36
N TYR A 110 5.03 -5.65 -9.58
CA TYR A 110 4.78 -5.05 -10.88
C TYR A 110 5.92 -4.14 -11.34
N PHE A 111 6.41 -3.25 -10.48
CA PHE A 111 7.46 -2.31 -10.86
C PHE A 111 8.86 -2.93 -10.94
N CYS A 112 9.16 -3.98 -10.17
CA CYS A 112 10.35 -4.84 -10.37
C CYS A 112 10.29 -5.60 -11.70
N GLY A 113 9.10 -5.92 -12.21
CA GLY A 113 8.93 -6.51 -13.54
C GLY A 113 9.08 -5.50 -14.68
N LYS A 114 8.84 -4.20 -14.41
CA LYS A 114 8.89 -3.12 -15.39
C LYS A 114 10.26 -2.43 -15.48
N TYR A 115 10.98 -2.40 -14.38
CA TYR A 115 12.27 -1.71 -14.25
C TYR A 115 13.34 -2.66 -13.73
N PRO A 116 14.63 -2.42 -14.03
CA PRO A 116 15.74 -3.17 -13.42
C PRO A 116 15.97 -2.71 -11.96
N ALA A 117 14.89 -2.70 -11.17
CA ALA A 117 14.89 -2.35 -9.76
C ALA A 117 14.86 -3.63 -8.93
N GLN A 118 15.59 -3.63 -7.82
CA GLN A 118 15.56 -4.69 -6.83
C GLN A 118 15.29 -4.07 -5.47
N PHE A 119 14.40 -4.70 -4.71
CA PHE A 119 14.19 -4.39 -3.31
C PHE A 119 14.68 -5.57 -2.49
N ASP A 120 15.50 -5.27 -1.48
CA ASP A 120 15.88 -6.26 -0.49
C ASP A 120 14.63 -6.77 0.23
N LYS A 121 14.64 -8.05 0.58
CA LYS A 121 13.53 -8.63 1.35
C LYS A 121 13.52 -8.06 2.75
N ILE A 122 12.33 -7.69 3.22
CA ILE A 122 12.12 -7.07 4.52
C ILE A 122 11.59 -8.12 5.49
N HIS A 123 12.25 -8.23 6.66
CA HIS A 123 11.74 -9.07 7.74
C HIS A 123 10.51 -8.42 8.38
N ILE A 124 9.40 -9.15 8.45
CA ILE A 124 8.14 -8.64 8.96
C ILE A 124 7.53 -9.62 9.96
N LYS A 125 7.01 -9.10 11.07
CA LYS A 125 6.21 -9.86 12.03
C LYS A 125 4.74 -9.46 11.89
N CYS A 126 3.91 -10.36 11.39
CA CYS A 126 2.47 -10.13 11.26
C CYS A 126 1.71 -11.45 11.37
N CYS A 127 0.95 -11.63 12.45
CA CYS A 127 0.22 -12.88 12.73
C CYS A 127 -0.92 -13.19 11.74
N GLU A 128 -1.29 -12.22 10.90
CA GLU A 128 -2.35 -12.33 9.89
C GLU A 128 -1.79 -12.65 8.48
N LEU A 129 -0.47 -12.90 8.40
CA LEU A 129 0.21 -13.40 7.21
C LEU A 129 0.64 -14.86 7.42
N THR A 130 0.53 -15.67 6.37
CA THR A 130 0.95 -17.08 6.40
C THR A 130 2.07 -17.34 5.39
N GLN A 131 2.89 -18.36 5.64
CA GLN A 131 4.00 -18.74 4.73
C GLN A 131 3.53 -19.18 3.33
N ASN A 132 2.26 -19.57 3.19
CA ASN A 132 1.69 -19.97 1.90
C ASN A 132 1.35 -18.77 1.00
N GLU A 133 1.46 -17.54 1.50
CA GLU A 133 1.24 -16.35 0.69
C GLU A 133 2.43 -16.07 -0.22
N ASN A 134 2.15 -15.74 -1.49
CA ASN A 134 3.16 -15.41 -2.49
C ASN A 134 3.65 -13.95 -2.33
N LEU A 135 4.25 -13.65 -1.19
CA LEU A 135 4.83 -12.35 -0.86
C LEU A 135 6.32 -12.33 -1.20
N ARG A 136 6.70 -11.68 -2.31
CA ARG A 136 8.07 -11.76 -2.85
C ARG A 136 9.07 -10.91 -2.09
N HIS A 137 8.62 -9.81 -1.48
CA HIS A 137 9.49 -8.82 -0.86
C HIS A 137 9.56 -8.92 0.66
N TYR A 138 8.95 -9.95 1.27
CA TYR A 138 8.91 -10.11 2.72
C TYR A 138 9.44 -11.47 3.18
N ILE A 139 10.10 -11.47 4.34
CA ILE A 139 10.45 -12.68 5.10
C ILE A 139 9.61 -12.65 6.37
N LEU A 140 8.73 -13.65 6.53
CA LEU A 140 7.84 -13.72 7.69
C LEU A 140 8.60 -14.24 8.92
N LEU A 141 8.63 -13.43 9.97
CA LEU A 141 9.10 -13.80 11.30
C LEU A 141 7.91 -14.28 12.14
N HIS A 142 8.06 -15.44 12.79
CA HIS A 142 7.09 -15.97 13.75
C HIS A 142 7.45 -15.53 15.18
#